data_AF-A0A0W0SI75-F1
#
_entry.id   AF-A0A0W0SI75-F1
#
_cell.length_a   1.000
_cell.length_b   1.000
_cell.length_c   1.000
_cell.angle_alpha   90.00
_cell.angle_beta   90.00
_cell.angle_gamma   90.00
#
_symmetry.space_group_name_H-M   'P 1'
#
loop_
_entity.id
_entity.type
_entity.pdbx_description
1 polymer ?
#
loop_
_entity_poly.entity_id
_entity_poly.type
_entity_poly.pdbx_seq_one_letter_code
_entity_poly.pdbx_strand_id
1 'polypeptide(L)'
;MERLLNKRHKNKGKVIQMCDVLSHNIPETHDTIVCNGLSHGFRKFDELQTFYPEHCLPIMKWLSIPFKRDEESKQLGHDEEQRLVYHQKYSLPAMLEAKEYMESLLSSKQVEPNESLGKVIEVIDTYNELNDPHKLILEEITKIIQESPMRM
;
A
#
# COMPACT_ATOMS: atom_id res chain seq x y z
N MET A 1 -3.08 18.12 10.33
CA MET A 1 -4.09 17.07 10.04
C MET A 1 -5.39 17.26 10.85
N GLU A 2 -5.32 17.29 12.19
CA GLU A 2 -6.51 17.25 13.06
C GLU A 2 -7.56 18.33 12.81
N ARG A 3 -7.16 19.60 12.64
CA ARG A 3 -8.10 20.70 12.37
C ARG A 3 -8.96 20.48 11.12
N LEU A 4 -8.45 19.72 10.13
CA LEU A 4 -9.18 19.36 8.93
C LEU A 4 -10.12 18.18 9.18
N LEU A 5 -9.64 17.15 9.88
CA LEU A 5 -10.41 15.96 10.20
C LEU A 5 -11.59 16.26 11.13
N ASN A 6 -11.45 17.21 12.06
CA ASN A 6 -12.54 17.72 12.91
C ASN A 6 -13.72 18.31 12.11
N LYS A 7 -13.49 18.74 10.86
CA LYS A 7 -14.53 19.26 9.97
C LYS A 7 -15.20 18.18 9.13
N ARG A 8 -14.70 16.93 9.18
CA ARG A 8 -15.28 15.82 8.42
C ARG A 8 -16.61 15.40 9.05
N HIS A 9 -17.61 15.19 8.19
CA HIS A 9 -18.91 14.73 8.62
C HIS A 9 -18.82 13.31 9.23
N LYS A 10 -19.36 13.13 10.43
CA LYS A 10 -19.22 11.88 11.24
C LYS A 10 -19.81 10.63 10.58
N ASN A 11 -20.78 10.80 9.66
CA ASN A 11 -21.41 9.69 8.94
C ASN A 11 -20.58 9.18 7.75
N LYS A 12 -19.44 9.80 7.45
CA LYS A 12 -18.50 9.26 6.45
C LYS A 12 -17.61 8.24 7.14
N GLY A 13 -17.39 7.09 6.51
CA GLY A 13 -16.47 6.05 7.02
C GLY A 13 -15.03 6.57 7.24
N LYS A 14 -14.16 5.67 7.71
CA LYS A 14 -12.76 5.97 8.02
C LYS A 14 -12.08 6.72 6.86
N VAL A 15 -11.21 7.67 7.22
CA VAL A 15 -10.46 8.43 6.23
C VAL A 15 -9.32 7.57 5.72
N ILE A 16 -9.21 7.44 4.41
CA ILE A 16 -7.98 6.98 3.76
C ILE A 16 -7.00 8.15 3.78
N GLN A 17 -5.91 8.00 4.52
CA GLN A 17 -4.89 9.01 4.72
C GLN A 17 -3.62 8.61 3.99
N MET A 18 -3.41 9.19 2.80
CA MET A 18 -2.13 9.07 2.11
C MET A 18 -1.12 10.03 2.75
N CYS A 19 -0.02 9.50 3.29
CA CYS A 19 1.07 10.30 3.83
C CYS A 19 2.42 9.61 3.65
N ASP A 20 3.49 10.30 4.04
CA ASP A 20 4.75 9.63 4.32
C ASP A 20 4.73 9.00 5.71
N VAL A 21 5.76 8.22 6.00
CA VAL A 21 5.92 7.33 7.16
C VAL A 21 6.25 8.10 8.45
N LEU A 22 6.33 9.44 8.40
CA LEU A 22 6.68 10.22 9.58
C LEU A 22 5.57 10.12 10.62
N SER A 23 5.94 9.79 11.86
CA SER A 23 4.99 9.57 12.97
C SER A 23 4.08 10.77 13.22
N HIS A 24 4.55 12.00 12.95
CA HIS A 24 3.75 13.22 13.09
C HIS A 24 2.60 13.34 12.09
N ASN A 25 2.54 12.49 11.06
CA ASN A 25 1.42 12.47 10.13
C ASN A 25 0.23 11.71 10.69
N ILE A 26 0.44 10.80 11.66
CA ILE A 26 -0.64 10.00 12.23
C ILE A 26 -1.42 10.88 13.23
N PRO A 27 -2.72 11.15 13.01
CA PRO A 27 -3.51 11.95 13.93
C PRO A 27 -3.81 11.17 15.21
N GLU A 28 -3.52 11.74 16.37
CA GLU A 28 -3.73 11.08 17.68
C GLU A 28 -5.21 10.83 17.97
N THR A 29 -6.08 11.73 17.51
CA THR A 29 -7.51 11.76 17.89
C THR A 29 -8.46 11.19 16.85
N HIS A 30 -7.95 10.68 15.73
CA HIS A 30 -8.78 10.22 14.60
C HIS A 30 -8.33 8.86 14.09
N ASP A 31 -9.29 7.95 13.91
CA ASP A 31 -9.06 6.65 13.32
C ASP A 31 -8.99 6.77 11.78
N THR A 32 -7.78 6.63 11.22
CA THR A 32 -7.52 6.72 9.78
C THR A 32 -6.91 5.42 9.26
N ILE A 33 -7.23 5.10 8.01
CA ILE A 33 -6.54 4.05 7.24
C ILE A 33 -5.31 4.73 6.63
N VAL A 34 -4.15 4.53 7.25
CA VAL A 34 -2.89 5.14 6.80
C VAL A 34 -2.39 4.39 5.57
N CYS A 35 -2.17 5.13 4.48
CA CYS A 35 -1.55 4.64 3.27
C CYS A 35 -0.20 5.35 3.10
N ASN A 36 0.89 4.59 3.08
CA ASN A 36 2.19 5.15 2.75
C ASN A 36 2.38 5.22 1.23
N GLY A 37 2.97 6.30 0.73
CA GLY A 37 3.23 6.42 -0.71
C GLY A 37 4.32 5.46 -1.18
N LEU A 38 4.05 4.68 -2.24
CA LEU A 38 5.03 3.78 -2.87
C LEU A 38 6.34 4.50 -3.26
N SER A 39 6.24 5.75 -3.70
CA SER A 39 7.41 6.58 -4.05
C SER A 39 8.32 6.88 -2.85
N HIS A 40 7.74 7.03 -1.64
CA HIS A 40 8.51 7.23 -0.41
C HIS A 40 9.19 5.92 0.01
N GLY A 41 8.48 4.79 -0.09
CA GLY A 41 9.06 3.47 0.15
C GLY A 41 10.21 3.15 -0.80
N PHE A 42 10.02 3.42 -2.10
CA PHE A 42 11.06 3.24 -3.12
C PHE A 42 12.33 4.05 -2.81
N ARG A 43 12.17 5.33 -2.42
CA ARG A 43 13.31 6.17 -2.02
C ARG A 43 14.05 5.60 -0.81
N LYS A 44 13.34 5.00 0.15
CA LYS A 44 13.96 4.39 1.31
C LYS A 44 14.79 3.16 0.95
N PHE A 45 14.37 2.35 -0.01
CA PHE A 45 15.23 1.29 -0.54
C PHE A 45 16.42 1.82 -1.32
N ASP A 46 16.24 2.90 -2.11
CA ASP A 46 17.34 3.55 -2.85
C ASP A 46 18.42 4.11 -1.90
N GLU A 47 18.01 4.71 -0.78
CA GLU A 47 18.90 5.17 0.31
C GLU A 47 19.71 4.02 0.93
N LEU A 48 19.16 2.80 0.93
CA LEU A 48 19.74 1.61 1.58
C LEU A 48 20.44 0.65 0.62
N GLN A 49 20.28 0.80 -0.70
CA GLN A 49 20.76 -0.18 -1.68
C GLN A 49 22.29 -0.34 -1.69
N THR A 50 23.03 0.67 -1.24
CA THR A 50 24.49 0.59 -1.13
C THR A 50 24.94 -0.29 0.04
N PHE A 51 24.09 -0.48 1.04
CA PHE A 51 24.34 -1.29 2.22
C PHE A 51 23.71 -2.68 2.14
N TYR A 52 22.55 -2.80 1.47
CA TYR A 52 21.79 -4.04 1.33
C TYR A 52 21.43 -4.33 -0.15
N PRO A 53 22.40 -4.34 -1.08
CA PRO A 53 22.12 -4.43 -2.51
C PRO A 53 21.35 -5.70 -2.90
N GLU A 54 21.65 -6.83 -2.25
CA GLU A 54 21.03 -8.12 -2.50
C GLU A 54 19.52 -8.14 -2.20
N HIS A 55 19.06 -7.30 -1.27
CA HIS A 55 17.67 -7.21 -0.86
C HIS A 55 16.97 -6.03 -1.52
N CYS A 56 17.60 -4.85 -1.53
CA CYS A 56 17.00 -3.63 -2.08
C CYS A 56 16.79 -3.71 -3.59
N LEU A 57 17.75 -4.22 -4.37
CA LEU A 57 17.67 -4.18 -5.83
C LEU A 57 16.51 -5.04 -6.38
N PRO A 58 16.28 -6.28 -5.92
CA PRO A 58 15.08 -7.04 -6.30
C PRO A 58 13.79 -6.33 -5.90
N ILE A 59 13.70 -5.82 -4.67
CA ILE A 59 12.51 -5.11 -4.17
C ILE A 59 12.20 -3.90 -5.05
N MET A 60 13.19 -3.02 -5.27
CA MET A 60 13.04 -1.84 -6.12
C MET A 60 12.62 -2.20 -7.55
N LYS A 61 13.16 -3.28 -8.12
CA LYS A 61 12.73 -3.76 -9.44
C LYS A 61 11.23 -4.05 -9.47
N TRP A 62 10.68 -4.75 -8.49
CA TRP A 62 9.24 -5.00 -8.41
C TRP A 62 8.43 -3.72 -8.15
N LEU A 63 8.86 -2.89 -7.19
CA LEU A 63 8.19 -1.63 -6.85
C LEU A 63 8.22 -0.59 -7.99
N SER A 64 9.13 -0.74 -8.97
CA SER A 64 9.15 0.11 -10.17
C SER A 64 8.04 -0.21 -11.18
N ILE A 65 7.50 -1.43 -11.16
CA ILE A 65 6.55 -1.92 -12.16
C ILE A 65 5.25 -1.11 -12.18
N PRO A 66 4.61 -0.76 -11.04
CA PRO A 66 3.45 0.11 -11.03
C PRO A 66 3.68 1.43 -11.79
N PHE A 67 4.80 2.11 -11.58
CA PHE A 67 5.08 3.36 -12.31
C PHE A 67 5.16 3.16 -13.82
N LYS A 68 5.83 2.09 -14.26
CA LYS A 68 5.89 1.74 -15.69
C LYS A 68 4.51 1.43 -16.27
N ARG A 69 3.69 0.65 -15.55
CA ARG A 69 2.34 0.30 -16.00
C ARG A 69 1.40 1.49 -16.01
N ASP A 70 1.58 2.44 -15.10
CA ASP A 70 0.78 3.67 -15.09
C ASP A 70 1.04 4.49 -16.36
N GLU A 71 2.30 4.67 -16.73
CA GLU A 71 2.68 5.37 -17.96
C GLU A 71 2.18 4.65 -19.22
N GLU A 72 2.32 3.33 -19.30
CA GLU A 72 1.77 2.54 -20.41
C GLU A 72 0.24 2.68 -20.50
N SER A 73 -0.46 2.63 -19.36
CA SER A 73 -1.91 2.77 -19.31
C SER A 73 -2.38 4.16 -19.78
N LYS A 74 -1.66 5.23 -19.41
CA LYS A 74 -1.89 6.59 -19.94
C LYS A 74 -1.66 6.68 -21.44
N GLN A 75 -0.60 6.05 -21.95
CA GLN A 75 -0.30 6.02 -23.39
C GLN A 75 -1.38 5.29 -24.21
N LEU A 76 -2.05 4.31 -23.60
CA LEU A 76 -3.20 3.62 -24.19
C LEU A 76 -4.50 4.45 -24.16
N GLY A 77 -4.48 5.63 -23.52
CA GLY A 77 -5.66 6.50 -23.42
C GLY A 77 -6.71 6.00 -22.43
N HIS A 78 -6.33 5.14 -21.48
CA HIS A 78 -7.26 4.63 -20.47
C HIS A 78 -7.77 5.72 -19.54
N ASP A 79 -9.07 5.66 -19.23
CA ASP A 79 -9.69 6.44 -18.16
C ASP A 79 -9.34 5.90 -16.76
N GLU A 80 -9.91 6.47 -15.70
CA GLU A 80 -9.60 6.09 -14.32
C GLU A 80 -9.95 4.62 -14.00
N GLU A 81 -11.10 4.13 -14.46
CA GLU A 81 -11.56 2.76 -14.20
C GLU A 81 -10.72 1.76 -15.00
N GLN A 82 -10.46 2.06 -16.27
CA GLN A 82 -9.60 1.25 -17.12
C GLN A 82 -8.16 1.20 -16.59
N ARG A 83 -7.64 2.32 -16.07
CA ARG A 83 -6.32 2.38 -15.42
C ARG A 83 -6.28 1.49 -14.18
N LEU A 84 -7.33 1.50 -13.36
CA LEU A 84 -7.42 0.63 -12.18
C LEU A 84 -7.38 -0.86 -12.57
N VAL A 85 -8.21 -1.27 -13.53
CA VAL A 85 -8.24 -2.65 -14.04
C VAL A 85 -6.88 -3.05 -14.64
N TYR A 86 -6.23 -2.12 -15.34
CA TYR A 86 -4.90 -2.33 -15.90
C TYR A 86 -3.86 -2.59 -14.80
N HIS A 87 -3.86 -1.80 -13.73
CA HIS A 87 -2.96 -2.00 -12.59
C HIS A 87 -3.22 -3.30 -11.85
N GLN A 88 -4.49 -3.64 -11.61
CA GLN A 88 -4.85 -4.92 -10.98
C GLN A 88 -4.33 -6.11 -11.80
N LYS A 89 -4.34 -6.02 -13.14
CA LYS A 89 -3.86 -7.09 -14.00
C LYS A 89 -2.34 -7.14 -14.16
N TYR A 90 -1.69 -5.98 -14.30
CA TYR A 90 -0.30 -5.90 -14.75
C TYR A 90 0.70 -5.42 -13.69
N SER A 91 0.23 -4.85 -12.58
CA SER A 91 1.07 -4.39 -11.46
C SER A 91 0.93 -5.27 -10.23
N LEU A 92 -0.26 -5.82 -9.96
CA LEU A 92 -0.52 -6.63 -8.77
C LEU A 92 0.47 -7.80 -8.59
N PRO A 93 0.81 -8.61 -9.63
CA PRO A 93 1.75 -9.72 -9.43
C PRO A 93 3.11 -9.27 -8.90
N ALA A 94 3.63 -8.15 -9.38
CA ALA A 94 4.89 -7.60 -8.90
C ALA A 94 4.82 -7.13 -7.44
N MET A 95 3.69 -6.55 -7.04
CA MET A 95 3.49 -6.11 -5.65
C MET A 95 3.41 -7.31 -4.70
N LEU A 96 2.76 -8.40 -5.12
CA LEU A 96 2.70 -9.65 -4.34
C LEU A 96 4.09 -10.29 -4.21
N GLU A 97 4.86 -10.36 -5.29
CA GLU A 97 6.26 -10.85 -5.25
C GLU A 97 7.13 -10.02 -4.30
N ALA A 98 7.01 -8.69 -4.35
CA ALA A 98 7.72 -7.81 -3.43
C ALA A 98 7.30 -8.08 -1.97
N LYS A 99 6.00 -8.25 -1.73
CA LYS A 99 5.45 -8.56 -0.40
C LYS A 99 6.00 -9.86 0.14
N GLU A 100 5.80 -10.95 -0.60
CA GLU A 100 6.22 -12.30 -0.20
C GLU A 100 7.73 -12.33 0.06
N TYR A 101 8.53 -11.68 -0.79
CA TYR A 101 9.97 -11.59 -0.58
C TYR A 101 10.31 -10.85 0.71
N MET A 102 9.72 -9.67 0.94
CA MET A 102 9.94 -8.89 2.16
C MET A 102 9.52 -9.64 3.44
N GLU A 103 8.36 -10.29 3.43
CA GLU A 103 7.89 -11.15 4.52
C GLU A 103 8.84 -12.33 4.75
N SER A 104 9.41 -12.90 3.68
CA SER A 104 10.39 -13.98 3.78
C SER A 104 11.69 -13.53 4.45
N LEU A 105 12.14 -12.29 4.22
CA LEU A 105 13.35 -11.75 4.85
C LEU A 105 13.19 -11.63 6.37
N LEU A 106 12.03 -11.16 6.83
CA LEU A 106 11.72 -11.03 8.25
C LEU A 106 11.50 -12.39 8.91
N SER A 107 10.67 -13.26 8.30
CA SER A 107 10.33 -14.57 8.86
C SER A 107 11.53 -15.53 8.90
N SER A 108 12.44 -15.44 7.92
CA SER A 108 13.69 -16.21 7.91
C SER A 108 14.84 -15.57 8.71
N LYS A 109 14.61 -14.38 9.31
CA LYS A 109 15.61 -13.61 10.08
C LYS A 109 16.87 -13.25 9.28
N GLN A 110 16.73 -13.09 7.97
CA GLN A 110 17.79 -12.50 7.15
C GLN A 110 17.90 -10.99 7.39
N VAL A 111 16.79 -10.37 7.78
CA VAL A 111 16.71 -8.95 8.17
C VAL A 111 16.03 -8.87 9.53
N GLU A 112 16.65 -8.15 10.46
CA GLU A 112 16.10 -7.91 11.79
C GLU A 112 15.07 -6.77 11.76
N PRO A 113 13.87 -6.91 12.35
CA PRO A 113 12.82 -5.88 12.29
C PRO A 113 13.29 -4.47 12.72
N ASN A 114 14.18 -4.41 13.71
CA ASN A 114 14.63 -3.15 14.30
C ASN A 114 15.80 -2.47 13.54
N GLU A 115 16.38 -3.13 12.54
CA GLU A 115 17.45 -2.56 11.73
C GLU A 115 16.91 -1.65 10.62
N SER A 116 17.81 -0.93 9.94
CA SER A 116 17.43 0.07 8.93
C SER A 116 16.53 -0.51 7.83
N LEU A 117 16.88 -1.68 7.28
CA LEU A 117 16.09 -2.34 6.24
C LEU A 117 14.78 -2.93 6.80
N GLY A 118 14.82 -3.55 7.99
CA GLY A 118 13.62 -4.11 8.63
C GLY A 118 12.53 -3.06 8.85
N LYS A 119 12.91 -1.87 9.33
CA LYS A 119 11.99 -0.74 9.51
C LYS A 119 11.36 -0.26 8.20
N VAL A 120 12.09 -0.31 7.08
CA VAL A 120 11.55 0.06 5.77
C VAL A 120 10.57 -1.00 5.27
N ILE A 121 10.84 -2.27 5.52
CA ILE A 121 9.97 -3.39 5.15
C ILE A 121 8.62 -3.32 5.88
N GLU A 122 8.62 -3.18 7.22
CA GLU A 122 7.38 -3.13 8.03
C GLU A 122 6.43 -2.00 7.56
N VAL A 123 7.04 -0.89 7.15
CA VAL A 123 6.34 0.32 6.71
C VAL A 123 5.64 0.14 5.35
N ILE A 124 6.23 -0.64 4.45
CA ILE A 124 5.71 -0.85 3.09
C ILE A 124 4.71 -2.01 3.07
N ASP A 125 4.82 -2.97 3.98
CA ASP A 125 3.84 -4.06 4.05
C ASP A 125 2.41 -3.55 4.35
N THR A 126 2.32 -2.45 5.11
CA THR A 126 1.07 -1.71 5.35
C THR A 126 0.40 -1.22 4.05
N TYR A 127 1.15 -1.04 2.95
CA TYR A 127 0.62 -0.68 1.62
C TYR A 127 -0.06 -1.85 0.90
N ASN A 128 0.39 -3.09 1.13
CA ASN A 128 -0.09 -4.24 0.38
C ASN A 128 -1.42 -4.78 0.90
N GLU A 129 -1.77 -4.54 2.16
CA GLU A 129 -3.07 -4.96 2.71
C GLU A 129 -4.28 -4.30 2.04
N LEU A 130 -4.10 -3.13 1.41
CA LEU A 130 -5.16 -2.41 0.70
C LEU A 130 -5.19 -2.71 -0.81
N ASN A 131 -4.20 -3.43 -1.34
CA ASN A 131 -4.21 -3.95 -2.71
C ASN A 131 -4.43 -5.46 -2.73
N ASP A 132 -4.79 -6.08 -1.60
CA ASP A 132 -5.33 -7.43 -1.57
C ASP A 132 -6.81 -7.37 -2.01
N PRO A 133 -7.13 -7.72 -3.27
CA PRO A 133 -8.51 -7.77 -3.71
C PRO A 133 -9.32 -8.75 -2.86
N HIS A 134 -8.72 -9.78 -2.23
CA HIS A 134 -9.47 -10.69 -1.39
C HIS A 134 -9.92 -10.05 -0.07
N LYS A 135 -9.14 -9.15 0.54
CA LYS A 135 -9.50 -8.51 1.81
C LYS A 135 -10.51 -7.38 1.62
N LEU A 136 -10.36 -6.55 0.58
CA LEU A 136 -11.33 -5.51 0.23
C LEU A 136 -12.65 -6.09 -0.31
N ILE A 137 -12.59 -7.12 -1.17
CA ILE A 137 -13.80 -7.79 -1.68
C ILE A 137 -14.52 -8.53 -0.56
N LEU A 138 -13.82 -9.18 0.39
CA LEU A 138 -14.49 -9.82 1.53
C LEU A 138 -15.11 -8.80 2.49
N GLU A 139 -14.45 -7.68 2.78
CA GLU A 139 -15.03 -6.63 3.64
C GLU A 139 -16.20 -5.89 2.96
N GLU A 140 -16.13 -5.62 1.65
CA GLU A 140 -17.24 -5.01 0.89
C GLU A 140 -18.39 -5.99 0.66
N ILE A 141 -18.14 -7.27 0.35
CA ILE A 141 -19.18 -8.30 0.26
C ILE A 141 -19.84 -8.52 1.63
N THR A 142 -19.07 -8.54 2.72
CA THR A 142 -19.63 -8.72 4.07
C THR A 142 -20.48 -7.52 4.48
N LYS A 143 -20.07 -6.29 4.14
CA LYS A 143 -20.91 -5.08 4.31
C LYS A 143 -22.17 -5.12 3.46
N ILE A 144 -22.09 -5.54 2.19
CA ILE A 144 -23.25 -5.64 1.29
C ILE A 144 -24.25 -6.70 1.79
N ILE A 145 -23.74 -7.81 2.37
CA ILE A 145 -24.56 -8.87 2.96
C ILE A 145 -25.18 -8.44 4.31
N GLN A 146 -24.48 -7.64 5.12
CA GLN A 146 -24.96 -7.17 6.42
C GLN A 146 -25.87 -5.93 6.33
N GLU A 147 -25.72 -5.10 5.29
CA GLU A 147 -26.51 -3.87 5.08
C GLU A 147 -27.67 -4.05 4.09
N SER A 148 -27.80 -5.21 3.43
CA SER A 148 -29.01 -5.53 2.66
C SER A 148 -30.12 -5.97 3.61
N PRO A 149 -31.23 -5.22 3.76
CA PRO A 149 -32.41 -5.78 4.38
C PRO A 149 -32.89 -6.92 3.48
N MET A 150 -32.96 -8.14 4.03
CA MET A 150 -33.75 -9.22 3.43
C MET A 150 -35.14 -8.63 3.12
N ARG A 151 -35.40 -8.39 1.83
CA ARG A 151 -36.77 -8.32 1.35
C ARG A 151 -37.21 -9.76 1.13
N MET A 152 -38.25 -10.12 1.87
CA MET A 152 -39.10 -11.30 1.67
C MET A 152 -39.45 -11.52 0.20
#